data_AF-A0A954WJZ3-F1
#
_entry.id   AF-A0A954WJZ3-F1
#
_cell.length_a   1.000
_cell.length_b   1.000
_cell.length_c   1.000
_cell.angle_alpha   90.00
_cell.angle_beta   90.00
_cell.angle_gamma   90.00
#
_symmetry.space_group_name_H-M   'P 1'
#
loop_
_entity.id
_entity.type
_entity.pdbx_description
1 polymer ?
#
loop_
_entity_poly.entity_id
_entity_poly.type
_entity_poly.pdbx_seq_one_letter_code
_entity_poly.pdbx_strand_id
1 'polypeptide(L)'
;VLVGPRGVVELSEGVIRAARHVHMNHRDAEFYGVKNGEFMNLRIESPQCSVVFEDLLVRADDTSKLEVHIDTDEGNACWLDGAAKVELLPKQTKCKCQH
;
A
#
# COMPACT_ATOMS: atom_id res chain seq x y z
N VAL A 1 -6.69 9.31 -24.03
CA VAL A 1 -5.88 9.34 -25.28
C VAL A 1 -4.43 9.10 -24.89
N LEU A 2 -3.78 8.11 -25.49
CA LEU A 2 -2.36 7.82 -25.30
C LEU A 2 -1.59 8.30 -26.52
N VAL A 3 -0.63 9.20 -26.32
CA VAL A 3 0.17 9.80 -27.39
C VAL A 3 1.61 9.32 -27.25
N GLY A 4 2.15 8.75 -28.33
CA GLY A 4 3.54 8.33 -28.42
C GLY A 4 4.26 9.05 -29.56
N PRO A 5 5.58 8.88 -29.69
CA PRO A 5 6.40 9.59 -30.69
C PRO A 5 6.04 9.28 -32.15
N ARG A 6 5.20 8.27 -32.40
CA ARG A 6 4.80 7.83 -33.75
C ARG A 6 3.28 7.74 -33.96
N GLY A 7 2.47 8.26 -33.04
CA GLY A 7 1.01 8.24 -33.22
C GLY A 7 0.21 8.34 -31.93
N VAL A 8 -1.08 8.09 -32.08
CA VAL A 8 -2.10 8.28 -31.04
C VAL A 8 -3.01 7.06 -30.99
N VAL A 9 -3.36 6.62 -29.78
CA VAL A 9 -4.37 5.58 -29.52
C VAL A 9 -5.44 6.16 -28.60
N GLU A 10 -6.70 6.05 -29.03
CA GLU A 10 -7.85 6.34 -28.19
C GLU A 10 -8.26 5.07 -27.45
N LEU A 11 -8.32 5.15 -26.11
CA LEU A 11 -8.76 4.08 -25.24
C LEU A 11 -10.12 4.48 -24.66
N SER A 12 -11.12 3.60 -24.79
CA SER A 12 -12.44 3.78 -24.17
C SER A 12 -12.43 3.48 -22.67
N GLU A 13 -11.47 2.69 -22.20
CA GLU A 13 -11.32 2.24 -20.82
C GLU A 13 -9.85 1.95 -20.46
N GLY A 14 -9.59 1.66 -19.18
CA GLY A 14 -8.26 1.25 -18.68
C GLY A 14 -7.56 2.26 -17.76
N VAL A 15 -8.15 3.44 -17.53
CA VAL A 15 -7.65 4.40 -16.54
C VAL A 15 -8.21 4.06 -15.16
N ILE A 16 -7.34 3.93 -14.17
CA ILE A 16 -7.69 3.65 -12.78
C ILE A 16 -6.99 4.61 -11.84
N ARG A 17 -7.57 4.84 -10.65
CA ARG A 17 -6.80 5.30 -9.49
C ARG A 17 -6.14 4.08 -8.85
N ALA A 18 -4.83 4.11 -8.63
CA ALA A 18 -4.14 3.02 -7.97
C ALA A 18 -4.69 2.84 -6.54
N ALA A 19 -5.11 1.62 -6.20
CA ALA A 19 -5.43 1.28 -4.82
C ALA A 19 -4.13 0.87 -4.12
N ARG A 20 -3.84 1.47 -2.97
CA ARG A 20 -2.68 1.13 -2.12
C ARG A 20 -2.66 -0.36 -1.78
N HIS A 21 -1.47 -0.96 -1.81
CA HIS A 21 -1.30 -2.39 -1.53
C HIS A 21 0.12 -2.69 -1.07
N VAL A 22 0.27 -3.83 -0.39
CA VAL A 22 1.56 -4.38 0.00
C VAL A 22 1.84 -5.65 -0.82
N HIS A 23 3.01 -5.69 -1.44
CA HIS A 23 3.59 -6.92 -1.97
C HIS A 23 4.47 -7.55 -0.89
N MET A 24 4.39 -8.87 -0.74
CA MET A 24 5.24 -9.61 0.19
C MET A 24 5.35 -11.07 -0.21
N ASN A 25 6.41 -11.76 0.22
CA ASN A 25 6.48 -13.21 0.04
C ASN A 25 5.68 -13.95 1.14
N HIS A 26 5.46 -15.25 0.97
CA HIS A 26 4.77 -16.08 1.96
C HIS A 26 5.43 -16.11 3.34
N ARG A 27 6.76 -15.97 3.44
CA ARG A 27 7.46 -15.91 4.73
C ARG A 27 7.17 -14.61 5.46
N ASP A 28 7.15 -13.49 4.75
CA ASP A 28 6.78 -12.19 5.33
C ASP A 28 5.30 -12.18 5.74
N ALA A 29 4.41 -12.76 4.91
CA ALA A 29 3.00 -12.92 5.24
C ALA A 29 2.80 -13.74 6.54
N GLU A 30 3.54 -14.84 6.70
CA GLU A 30 3.55 -15.63 7.93
C GLU A 30 4.07 -14.84 9.13
N PHE A 31 5.16 -14.08 8.96
CA PHE A 31 5.71 -13.21 10.00
C PHE A 31 4.71 -12.17 10.50
N TYR A 32 3.96 -11.54 9.59
CA TYR A 32 2.91 -10.57 9.93
C TYR A 32 1.58 -11.23 10.33
N GLY A 33 1.44 -12.55 10.18
CA GLY A 33 0.21 -13.28 10.48
C GLY A 33 -0.96 -12.92 9.56
N VAL A 34 -0.68 -12.57 8.29
CA VAL A 34 -1.67 -12.18 7.29
C VAL A 34 -1.65 -13.12 6.08
N LYS A 35 -2.72 -13.08 5.28
CA LYS A 35 -2.86 -13.87 4.05
C LYS A 35 -3.10 -13.01 2.83
N ASN A 36 -2.81 -13.58 1.65
CA ASN A 36 -3.16 -12.95 0.38
C ASN A 36 -4.66 -12.60 0.34
N GLY A 37 -4.99 -11.37 -0.05
CA GLY A 37 -6.36 -10.87 -0.09
C GLY A 37 -6.87 -10.26 1.22
N GLU A 38 -6.12 -10.35 2.31
CA GLU A 38 -6.43 -9.63 3.55
C GLU A 38 -5.95 -8.18 3.48
N PHE A 39 -6.17 -7.43 4.57
CA PHE A 39 -5.85 -6.00 4.65
C PHE A 39 -4.94 -5.68 5.83
N MET A 40 -4.03 -4.74 5.62
CA MET A 40 -3.13 -4.19 6.62
C MET A 40 -3.22 -2.68 6.67
N ASN A 41 -2.66 -2.09 7.73
CA ASN A 41 -2.48 -0.65 7.85
C ASN A 41 -0.99 -0.31 7.71
N LEU A 42 -0.70 0.86 7.15
CA LEU A 42 0.65 1.41 7.04
C LEU A 42 0.74 2.67 7.88
N ARG A 43 1.60 2.67 8.89
CA ARG A 43 1.92 3.86 9.68
C ARG A 43 3.19 4.50 9.14
N ILE A 44 3.10 5.79 8.85
CA ILE A 44 4.23 6.62 8.44
C ILE A 44 4.36 7.75 9.45
N GLU A 45 5.52 7.83 10.08
CA GLU A 45 5.86 8.90 11.02
C GLU A 45 6.77 9.90 10.32
N SER A 46 6.26 11.11 10.11
CA SER A 46 7.01 12.24 9.57
C SER A 46 6.82 13.48 10.46
N PRO A 47 7.73 14.47 10.43
CA PRO A 47 7.74 15.54 11.41
C PRO A 47 6.46 16.40 11.47
N GLN A 48 5.72 16.51 10.36
CA GLN A 48 4.51 17.34 10.26
C GLN A 48 3.31 16.65 9.61
N CYS A 49 3.49 15.46 9.02
CA CYS A 49 2.48 14.78 8.20
C CYS A 49 2.39 13.29 8.54
N SER A 50 2.48 12.94 9.82
CA SER A 50 2.34 11.54 10.25
C SER A 50 0.92 11.04 9.94
N VAL A 51 0.81 9.87 9.30
CA VAL A 51 -0.48 9.28 8.89
C VAL A 51 -0.50 7.78 9.12
N VAL A 52 -1.72 7.25 9.23
CA VAL A 52 -1.97 5.81 9.07
C VAL A 52 -2.84 5.64 7.84
N PHE A 53 -2.30 5.00 6.81
CA PHE A 53 -3.10 4.53 5.69
C PHE A 53 -3.72 3.19 6.09
N GLU A 54 -5.04 3.15 6.10
CA GLU A 54 -5.77 1.91 6.33
C GLU A 54 -6.07 1.21 5.01
N ASP A 55 -6.42 -0.07 5.12
CA ASP A 55 -6.94 -0.89 4.02
C ASP A 55 -5.96 -1.12 2.86
N LEU A 56 -4.69 -1.38 3.17
CA LEU A 56 -3.74 -1.87 2.18
C LEU A 56 -4.02 -3.34 1.87
N LEU A 57 -4.37 -3.63 0.63
CA LEU A 57 -4.55 -5.00 0.16
C LEU A 57 -3.23 -5.76 0.22
N VAL A 58 -3.23 -6.94 0.84
CA VAL A 58 -2.09 -7.85 0.84
C VAL A 58 -2.07 -8.65 -0.45
N ARG A 59 -0.97 -8.54 -1.20
CA ARG A 59 -0.64 -9.35 -2.37
C ARG A 59 0.55 -10.22 -2.02
N ALA A 60 0.28 -11.46 -1.63
CA ALA A 60 1.32 -12.42 -1.24
C ALA A 60 1.54 -13.48 -2.31
N ASP A 61 2.80 -13.69 -2.69
CA ASP A 61 3.25 -14.72 -3.63
C ASP A 61 4.62 -15.30 -3.21
N ASP A 62 5.23 -16.16 -4.02
CA ASP A 62 6.50 -16.82 -3.68
C ASP A 62 7.74 -15.92 -3.85
N THR A 63 7.64 -14.88 -4.68
CA THR A 63 8.80 -14.16 -5.24
C THR A 63 8.85 -12.68 -4.91
N SER A 64 7.73 -12.11 -4.47
CA SER A 64 7.59 -10.70 -4.13
C SER A 64 8.54 -10.31 -3.00
N LYS A 65 9.15 -9.15 -3.14
CA LYS A 65 9.82 -8.48 -2.02
C LYS A 65 8.78 -7.77 -1.17
N LEU A 66 9.09 -7.58 0.11
CA LEU A 66 8.28 -6.73 0.97
C LEU A 66 8.38 -5.28 0.49
N GLU A 67 7.31 -4.78 -0.13
CA GLU A 67 7.21 -3.41 -0.60
C GLU A 67 5.76 -2.92 -0.53
N VAL A 68 5.59 -1.62 -0.38
CA VAL A 68 4.27 -0.99 -0.33
C VAL A 68 4.16 -0.01 -1.50
N HIS A 69 3.10 -0.15 -2.27
CA HIS A 69 2.74 0.77 -3.34
C HIS A 69 1.66 1.72 -2.87
N ILE A 70 2.01 2.99 -2.86
CA ILE A 70 1.11 4.14 -2.72
C ILE A 70 1.34 5.06 -3.92
N ASP A 71 0.35 5.86 -4.29
CA ASP A 71 0.52 6.83 -5.37
C ASP A 71 1.28 8.09 -4.92
N THR A 72 1.57 8.97 -5.88
CA THR A 72 2.32 10.20 -5.60
C THR A 72 1.58 11.15 -4.66
N ASP A 73 0.25 11.20 -4.71
CA ASP A 73 -0.53 12.07 -3.83
C ASP A 73 -0.54 11.52 -2.39
N GLU A 74 -0.66 10.21 -2.24
CA GLU A 74 -0.52 9.53 -0.95
C GLU A 74 0.88 9.71 -0.34
N GLY A 75 1.94 9.57 -1.15
CA GLY A 75 3.32 9.81 -0.71
C GLY A 75 3.58 11.27 -0.30
N ASN A 76 3.02 12.23 -1.04
CA ASN A 76 3.10 13.65 -0.69
C ASN A 76 2.31 13.97 0.59
N ALA A 77 1.12 13.38 0.76
CA ALA A 77 0.26 13.61 1.91
C ALA A 77 0.88 13.19 3.25
N CYS A 78 1.81 12.23 3.24
CA CYS A 78 2.51 11.77 4.43
C CYS A 78 3.92 12.36 4.60
N TRP A 79 4.36 13.23 3.68
CA TRP A 79 5.75 13.69 3.56
C TRP A 79 6.75 12.53 3.61
N LEU A 80 6.57 11.57 2.69
CA LEU A 80 7.33 10.31 2.69
C LEU A 80 8.85 10.53 2.67
N ASP A 81 9.34 11.50 1.90
CA ASP A 81 10.78 11.81 1.82
C ASP A 81 11.40 12.23 3.16
N GLY A 82 10.59 12.80 4.06
CA GLY A 82 10.98 13.21 5.40
C GLY A 82 10.60 12.20 6.49
N ALA A 83 10.12 11.01 6.13
CA ALA A 83 9.65 10.03 7.11
C ALA A 83 10.80 9.52 7.99
N ALA A 84 10.60 9.58 9.31
CA ALA A 84 11.52 9.05 10.30
C ALA A 84 11.30 7.54 10.52
N LYS A 85 10.08 7.04 10.32
CA LYS A 85 9.72 5.64 10.50
C LYS A 85 8.56 5.24 9.59
N VAL A 86 8.63 4.01 9.07
CA VAL A 86 7.55 3.35 8.30
C VAL A 86 7.31 1.97 8.91
N GLU A 87 6.06 1.63 9.17
CA GLU A 87 5.70 0.38 9.85
C GLU A 87 4.39 -0.21 9.28
N LEU A 88 4.43 -1.51 8.97
CA LEU A 88 3.25 -2.28 8.61
C LEU A 88 2.60 -2.86 9.85
N LEU A 89 1.30 -2.64 9.97
CA LEU A 89 0.48 -3.07 11.10
C LEU A 89 -0.60 -4.04 10.58
N PRO A 90 -0.57 -5.32 10.99
CA PRO A 90 -1.70 -6.21 10.76
C PRO A 90 -2.97 -5.60 11.35
N LYS A 91 -4.11 -5.71 10.66
CA LYS A 91 -5.37 -5.25 11.25
C LYS A 91 -5.61 -5.99 12.56
N GLN A 92 -5.72 -5.25 13.66
CA GLN A 92 -6.05 -5.86 14.94
C GLN A 92 -7.44 -6.50 14.85
N THR A 93 -7.51 -7.82 15.03
CA THR A 93 -8.76 -8.50 15.31
C THR A 93 -9.23 -8.08 16.69
N LYS A 94 -10.35 -7.33 16.74
CA LYS A 94 -11.14 -6.94 17.92
C LYS A 94 -10.34 -6.60 19.19
N CYS A 95 -10.44 -5.35 19.65
CA CYS A 95 -10.04 -4.97 21.00
C CYS A 95 -10.53 -6.02 22.02
N LYS A 96 -9.68 -6.42 22.97
CA LYS A 96 -10.05 -7.31 24.08
C LYS A 96 -11.24 -6.78 24.90
N CYS A 97 -11.59 -5.51 24.72
CA CYS A 97 -12.76 -4.87 25.31
C CYS A 97 -14.11 -5.28 24.72
N GLN A 98 -14.17 -6.06 23.62
CA GLN A 98 -15.44 -6.52 22.99
C GLN A 98 -16.49 -5.40 22.83
N HIS A 99 -16.06 -4.20 22.46
CA HIS A 99 -16.94 -3.09 22.10
C HIS A 99 -16.77 -2.77 20.62
#